data_AF-A0AAV8ZCQ5-F1
#
_entry.id   AF-A0AAV8ZCQ5-F1
#
_cell.length_a   1.000
_cell.length_b   1.000
_cell.length_c   1.000
_cell.angle_alpha   90.00
_cell.angle_beta   90.00
_cell.angle_gamma   90.00
#
_symmetry.space_group_name_H-M   'P 1'
#
loop_
_entity.id
_entity.type
_entity.pdbx_description
1 polymer ?
#
loop_
_entity_poly.entity_id
_entity_poly.type
_entity_poly.pdbx_seq_one_letter_code
_entity_poly.pdbx_strand_id
1 'polypeptide(L)'
;CFYTAAKSNLVCMLYSEFETKCYFKLVKNSYLTESLKIEILMMIGYGDRARTQCEVGRLFRETHPDLPPLNQGTISKIEAQYREMGHVRKVPSKRQAVVDDDTKLNLLLAVEENPITPTRQLARDSNLNHKTVLKILKYEKKRPYKMQAVQELLEDDPDRRFLCYSSVPFETSNNLLISGESPMFPYEREIQIKPAAT
;
A
#
# COMPACT_ATOMS: atom_id res chain seq x y z
N CYS A 1 -19.66 11.59 -61.94
CA CYS A 1 -19.60 10.67 -60.78
C CYS A 1 -19.21 11.46 -59.53
N PHE A 2 -20.20 11.96 -58.79
CA PHE A 2 -20.03 12.60 -57.50
C PHE A 2 -20.32 11.55 -56.44
N TYR A 3 -19.36 11.15 -55.58
CA TYR A 3 -19.62 10.62 -54.23
C TYR A 3 -18.31 10.20 -53.53
N THR A 4 -17.39 11.14 -53.26
CA THR A 4 -16.21 10.88 -52.41
C THR A 4 -15.80 12.12 -51.62
N ALA A 5 -16.65 12.62 -50.70
CA ALA A 5 -16.22 13.68 -49.77
C ALA A 5 -17.01 13.80 -48.45
N ALA A 6 -17.98 12.93 -48.15
CA ALA A 6 -18.93 13.19 -47.05
C ALA A 6 -18.83 12.23 -45.84
N LYS A 7 -17.88 11.29 -45.81
CA LYS A 7 -17.80 10.29 -44.71
C LYS A 7 -16.64 10.45 -43.73
N SER A 8 -15.70 11.38 -43.97
CA SER A 8 -14.57 11.61 -43.06
C SER A 8 -14.83 12.68 -41.98
N ASN A 9 -15.81 13.58 -42.16
CA ASN A 9 -16.03 14.69 -41.21
C ASN A 9 -16.96 14.37 -40.04
N LEU A 10 -17.78 13.32 -40.12
CA LEU A 10 -18.68 12.95 -39.01
C LEU A 10 -18.00 12.13 -37.91
N VAL A 11 -16.89 11.46 -38.25
CA VAL A 11 -16.14 10.66 -37.28
C VAL A 11 -15.27 11.54 -36.38
N CYS A 12 -14.66 12.62 -36.90
CA CYS A 12 -13.83 13.53 -36.09
C CYS A 12 -14.63 14.35 -35.07
N MET A 13 -15.89 14.68 -35.34
CA MET A 13 -16.70 15.50 -34.42
C MET A 13 -17.08 14.71 -33.14
N LEU A 14 -17.21 13.38 -33.23
CA LEU A 14 -17.62 12.54 -32.09
C LEU A 14 -16.47 12.12 -31.16
N TYR A 15 -15.21 12.26 -31.59
CA TYR A 15 -14.06 12.00 -30.71
C TYR A 15 -13.71 13.17 -29.80
N SER A 16 -14.19 14.39 -30.08
CA SER A 16 -13.91 15.57 -29.24
C SER A 16 -14.81 15.67 -27.99
N GLU A 17 -16.02 15.10 -28.03
CA GLU A 17 -16.99 15.23 -26.93
C GLU A 17 -16.86 14.14 -25.84
N PHE A 18 -16.22 13.01 -26.15
CA PHE A 18 -16.01 11.94 -25.18
C PHE A 18 -14.78 12.16 -24.29
N GLU A 19 -13.76 12.86 -24.77
CA GLU A 19 -12.57 13.17 -23.97
C GLU A 19 -12.88 14.20 -22.88
N THR A 20 -13.69 15.22 -23.15
CA THR A 20 -13.98 16.28 -22.17
C THR A 20 -14.78 15.80 -20.94
N LYS A 21 -15.62 14.76 -21.09
CA LYS A 21 -16.39 14.18 -19.96
C LYS A 21 -15.51 13.38 -18.99
N CYS A 22 -14.44 12.74 -19.48
CA CYS A 22 -13.51 11.96 -18.65
C CYS A 22 -12.56 12.87 -17.85
N TYR A 23 -12.11 13.98 -18.44
CA TYR A 23 -11.25 14.94 -17.73
C TYR A 23 -11.99 15.76 -16.66
N PHE A 24 -13.29 16.03 -16.84
CA PHE A 24 -14.07 16.80 -15.85
C PHE A 24 -14.37 16.04 -14.55
N LYS A 25 -14.26 14.70 -14.55
CA LYS A 25 -14.58 13.86 -13.39
C LYS A 25 -13.44 13.77 -12.37
N LEU A 26 -12.21 14.13 -12.75
CA LEU A 26 -11.00 13.93 -11.94
C LEU A 26 -10.45 15.20 -11.27
N VAL A 27 -11.02 16.38 -11.54
CA VAL A 27 -10.53 17.68 -11.02
C VAL A 27 -11.60 18.42 -10.20
N LYS A 28 -12.42 17.70 -9.41
CA LYS A 28 -13.27 18.38 -8.43
C LYS A 28 -12.48 18.64 -7.15
N ASN A 29 -12.04 19.88 -6.98
CA ASN A 29 -11.40 20.43 -5.78
C ASN A 29 -10.01 19.82 -5.48
N SER A 30 -9.10 19.84 -6.45
CA SER A 30 -7.67 19.53 -6.22
C SER A 30 -6.94 20.66 -5.48
N TYR A 31 -7.34 21.91 -5.72
CA TYR A 31 -6.79 23.11 -5.05
C TYR A 31 -7.18 23.21 -3.57
N LEU A 32 -8.20 22.46 -3.14
CA LEU A 32 -8.72 22.55 -1.79
C LEU A 32 -7.94 21.64 -0.84
N THR A 33 -6.84 22.19 -0.31
CA THR A 33 -5.97 21.58 0.71
C THR A 33 -6.70 21.39 2.04
N GLU A 34 -6.16 20.54 2.92
CA GLU A 34 -6.76 20.30 4.24
C GLU A 34 -6.90 21.59 5.05
N SER A 35 -5.88 22.46 5.01
CA SER A 35 -5.88 23.75 5.71
C SER A 35 -7.02 24.66 5.27
N LEU A 36 -7.25 24.79 3.96
CA LEU A 36 -8.36 25.60 3.44
C LEU A 36 -9.72 25.04 3.85
N LYS A 37 -9.86 23.71 3.95
CA LYS A 37 -11.10 23.11 4.44
C LYS A 37 -11.33 23.38 5.93
N ILE A 38 -10.27 23.36 6.73
CA ILE A 38 -10.35 23.73 8.15
C ILE A 38 -10.76 25.19 8.27
N GLU A 39 -10.20 26.08 7.44
CA GLU A 39 -10.58 27.48 7.40
C GLU A 39 -12.05 27.69 7.04
N ILE A 40 -12.58 26.95 6.06
CA ILE A 40 -14.00 26.96 5.75
C ILE A 40 -14.85 26.53 6.96
N LEU A 41 -14.41 25.53 7.72
CA LEU A 41 -15.10 25.12 8.96
C LEU A 41 -15.05 26.21 10.04
N MET A 42 -13.92 26.93 10.16
CA MET A 42 -13.81 28.10 11.04
C MET A 42 -14.80 29.19 10.60
N MET A 43 -14.93 29.45 9.30
CA MET A 43 -15.86 30.45 8.77
C MET A 43 -17.33 30.11 9.02
N ILE A 44 -17.71 28.83 9.01
CA ILE A 44 -19.07 28.37 9.33
C ILE A 44 -19.40 28.61 10.81
N GLY A 45 -18.39 28.56 11.69
CA GLY A 45 -18.54 28.45 13.14
C GLY A 45 -18.68 26.98 13.51
N TYR A 46 -17.63 26.44 14.15
CA TYR A 46 -17.58 25.03 14.56
C TYR A 46 -18.83 24.64 15.35
N GLY A 47 -19.58 23.63 14.90
CA GLY A 47 -20.73 23.07 15.60
C GLY A 47 -22.02 23.89 15.49
N ASP A 48 -21.95 25.20 15.75
CA ASP A 48 -23.10 26.07 15.99
C ASP A 48 -23.74 26.67 14.73
N ARG A 49 -23.17 26.42 13.54
CA ARG A 49 -23.67 26.90 12.24
C ARG A 49 -24.04 28.39 12.27
N ALA A 50 -23.13 29.21 12.80
CA ALA A 50 -23.34 30.65 12.95
C ALA A 50 -23.57 31.36 11.60
N ARG A 51 -23.07 30.79 10.48
CA ARG A 51 -23.20 31.37 9.14
C ARG A 51 -23.79 30.38 8.14
N THR A 52 -24.56 30.89 7.18
CA THR A 52 -25.08 30.07 6.09
C THR A 52 -23.97 29.69 5.10
N GLN A 53 -24.13 28.56 4.41
CA GLN A 53 -23.11 28.06 3.47
C GLN A 53 -22.88 29.01 2.27
N CYS A 54 -23.89 29.80 1.89
CA CYS A 54 -23.76 30.82 0.85
C CYS A 54 -22.90 32.01 1.32
N GLU A 55 -23.14 32.49 2.54
CA GLU A 55 -22.33 33.55 3.15
C GLU A 55 -20.88 33.14 3.31
N VAL A 56 -20.63 31.89 3.70
CA VAL A 56 -19.26 31.34 3.81
C VAL A 56 -18.59 31.30 2.44
N GLY A 57 -19.31 30.94 1.38
CA GLY A 57 -18.77 31.00 0.01
C GLY A 57 -18.41 32.41 -0.42
N ARG A 58 -19.16 33.42 0.02
CA ARG A 58 -18.85 34.84 -0.21
C ARG A 58 -17.62 35.27 0.58
N LEU A 59 -17.58 34.99 1.88
CA LEU A 59 -16.43 35.30 2.75
C LEU A 59 -15.15 34.65 2.23
N PHE A 60 -15.22 33.38 1.82
CA PHE A 60 -14.07 32.68 1.26
C PHE A 60 -13.54 33.33 -0.01
N ARG A 61 -14.42 33.89 -0.85
CA ARG A 61 -14.02 34.65 -2.04
C ARG A 61 -13.35 35.97 -1.68
N GLU A 62 -13.85 36.64 -0.65
CA GLU A 62 -13.27 37.89 -0.15
C GLU A 62 -11.88 37.68 0.47
N THR A 63 -11.68 36.56 1.20
CA THR A 63 -10.39 36.23 1.82
C THR A 63 -9.38 35.64 0.84
N HIS A 64 -9.84 34.88 -0.17
CA HIS A 64 -8.98 34.19 -1.14
C HIS A 64 -9.35 34.56 -2.59
N PRO A 65 -8.99 35.76 -3.07
CA PRO A 65 -9.32 36.22 -4.43
C PRO A 65 -8.60 35.43 -5.52
N ASP A 66 -7.44 34.85 -5.21
CA ASP A 66 -6.62 34.09 -6.16
C ASP A 66 -7.16 32.66 -6.41
N LEU A 67 -8.09 32.18 -5.57
CA LEU A 67 -8.63 30.84 -5.65
C LEU A 67 -9.95 30.80 -6.44
N PRO A 68 -10.25 29.66 -7.11
CA PRO A 68 -11.53 29.48 -7.75
C PRO A 68 -12.69 29.59 -6.74
N PRO A 69 -13.84 30.14 -7.14
CA PRO A 69 -14.97 30.31 -6.24
C PRO A 69 -15.51 28.95 -5.79
N LEU A 70 -15.82 28.85 -4.49
CA LEU A 70 -16.43 27.66 -3.92
C LEU A 70 -17.92 27.60 -4.26
N ASN A 71 -18.36 26.40 -4.63
CA ASN A 71 -19.78 26.10 -4.73
C ASN A 71 -20.35 25.78 -3.33
N GLN A 72 -21.57 26.22 -3.05
CA GLN A 72 -22.31 25.89 -1.82
C GLN A 72 -22.34 24.37 -1.56
N GLY A 73 -22.52 23.56 -2.60
CA GLY A 73 -22.52 22.09 -2.47
C GLY A 73 -21.17 21.52 -2.02
N THR A 74 -20.05 22.19 -2.32
CA THR A 74 -18.73 21.80 -1.81
C THR A 74 -18.62 22.06 -0.32
N ILE A 75 -19.11 23.21 0.14
CA ILE A 75 -19.11 23.62 1.56
C ILE A 75 -19.99 22.66 2.37
N SER A 76 -21.20 22.36 1.88
CA SER A 76 -22.10 21.39 2.51
C SER A 76 -21.47 19.99 2.61
N LYS A 77 -20.75 19.52 1.59
CA LYS A 77 -20.04 18.24 1.64
C LYS A 77 -18.92 18.23 2.67
N ILE A 78 -18.16 19.32 2.77
CA ILE A 78 -17.08 19.44 3.78
C ILE A 78 -17.67 19.42 5.19
N GLU A 79 -18.76 20.14 5.40
CA GLU A 79 -19.47 20.15 6.68
C GLU A 79 -20.02 18.78 7.05
N ALA A 80 -20.71 18.10 6.11
CA ALA A 80 -21.22 16.76 6.31
C ALA A 80 -20.09 15.76 6.61
N GLN A 81 -19.02 15.81 5.81
CA GLN A 81 -17.82 14.99 6.00
C GLN A 81 -17.23 15.16 7.41
N TYR A 82 -17.15 16.39 7.90
CA TYR A 82 -16.63 16.69 9.24
C TYR A 82 -17.59 16.20 10.34
N ARG A 83 -18.91 16.37 10.18
CA ARG A 83 -19.89 15.88 11.17
C ARG A 83 -19.93 14.35 11.26
N GLU A 84 -19.78 13.65 10.14
CA GLU A 84 -19.83 12.19 10.10
C GLU A 84 -18.53 11.53 10.57
N MET A 85 -17.38 12.00 10.08
CA MET A 85 -16.07 11.35 10.33
C MET A 85 -15.21 12.08 11.37
N GLY A 86 -15.55 13.31 11.75
CA GLY A 86 -14.74 14.14 12.66
C GLY A 86 -13.47 14.73 12.03
N HIS A 87 -13.23 14.50 10.73
CA HIS A 87 -12.05 15.00 10.03
C HIS A 87 -12.32 15.32 8.56
N VAL A 88 -11.53 16.22 7.97
CA VAL A 88 -11.70 16.65 6.56
C VAL A 88 -10.70 16.06 5.57
N ARG A 89 -9.87 15.14 6.05
CA ARG A 89 -8.88 14.43 5.24
C ARG A 89 -9.56 13.61 4.17
N LYS A 90 -9.01 13.60 2.95
CA LYS A 90 -9.47 12.68 1.92
C LYS A 90 -8.91 11.31 2.26
N VAL A 91 -9.77 10.39 2.70
CA VAL A 91 -9.36 9.00 2.90
C VAL A 91 -9.09 8.40 1.52
N PRO A 92 -7.86 7.94 1.23
CA PRO A 92 -7.60 7.26 -0.02
C PRO A 92 -8.44 5.99 -0.06
N SER A 93 -9.34 5.89 -1.04
CA SER A 93 -10.05 4.64 -1.30
C SER A 93 -9.02 3.60 -1.71
N LYS A 94 -8.72 2.67 -0.79
CA LYS A 94 -7.91 1.49 -1.11
C LYS A 94 -8.76 0.64 -2.05
N ARG A 95 -8.46 0.66 -3.35
CA ARG A 95 -9.00 -0.33 -4.29
C ARG A 95 -8.39 -1.68 -3.95
N GLN A 96 -9.04 -2.40 -3.04
CA GLN A 96 -8.71 -3.78 -2.76
C GLN A 96 -9.19 -4.61 -3.96
N ALA A 97 -8.34 -5.52 -4.45
CA ALA A 97 -8.80 -6.49 -5.44
C ALA A 97 -9.89 -7.33 -4.77
N VAL A 98 -11.05 -7.42 -5.40
CA VAL A 98 -12.13 -8.32 -4.97
C VAL A 98 -11.63 -9.73 -5.25
N VAL A 99 -11.00 -10.34 -4.25
CA VAL A 99 -10.62 -11.74 -4.24
C VAL A 99 -11.44 -12.36 -3.12
N ASP A 100 -12.06 -13.48 -3.42
CA ASP A 100 -12.86 -14.22 -2.47
C ASP A 100 -11.98 -14.69 -1.29
N ASP A 101 -12.51 -14.60 -0.06
CA ASP A 101 -11.74 -14.84 1.14
C ASP A 101 -11.29 -16.31 1.24
N ASP A 102 -12.10 -17.25 0.74
CA ASP A 102 -11.75 -18.68 0.70
C ASP A 102 -10.60 -18.94 -0.27
N THR A 103 -10.64 -18.32 -1.46
CA THR A 103 -9.53 -18.44 -2.43
C THR A 103 -8.23 -17.86 -1.89
N LYS A 104 -8.32 -16.77 -1.11
CA LYS A 104 -7.18 -16.17 -0.44
C LYS A 104 -6.63 -17.10 0.65
N LEU A 105 -7.50 -17.70 1.46
CA LEU A 105 -7.10 -18.64 2.51
C LEU A 105 -6.39 -19.87 1.92
N ASN A 106 -6.97 -20.48 0.89
CA ASN A 106 -6.38 -21.64 0.21
C ASN A 106 -4.99 -21.33 -0.36
N LEU A 107 -4.80 -20.14 -0.94
CA LEU A 107 -3.50 -19.69 -1.43
C LEU A 107 -2.47 -19.56 -0.29
N LEU A 108 -2.87 -19.04 0.86
CA LEU A 108 -1.96 -18.89 2.01
C LEU A 108 -1.58 -20.23 2.63
N LEU A 109 -2.53 -21.17 2.71
CA LEU A 109 -2.27 -22.53 3.17
C LEU A 109 -1.28 -23.25 2.24
N ALA A 110 -1.48 -23.17 0.93
CA ALA A 110 -0.56 -23.77 -0.05
C ALA A 110 0.89 -23.24 0.09
N VAL A 111 1.05 -21.96 0.45
CA VAL A 111 2.36 -21.35 0.68
C VAL A 111 2.98 -21.80 2.00
N GLU A 112 2.15 -22.03 3.03
CA GLU A 112 2.62 -22.52 4.33
C GLU A 112 3.08 -23.98 4.25
N GLU A 113 2.33 -24.82 3.53
CA GLU A 113 2.67 -26.23 3.29
C GLU A 113 3.96 -26.36 2.49
N ASN A 114 4.11 -25.55 1.43
CA ASN A 114 5.23 -25.66 0.50
C ASN A 114 5.78 -24.27 0.13
N PRO A 115 6.68 -23.68 0.94
CA PRO A 115 7.19 -22.33 0.71
C PRO A 115 8.09 -22.21 -0.53
N ILE A 116 8.56 -23.33 -1.07
CA ILE A 116 9.47 -23.35 -2.24
C ILE A 116 8.69 -23.16 -3.55
N THR A 117 7.36 -23.32 -3.52
CA THR A 117 6.52 -23.28 -4.72
C THR A 117 6.65 -21.96 -5.49
N PRO A 118 6.81 -22.02 -6.83
CA PRO A 118 6.90 -20.82 -7.64
C PRO A 118 5.56 -20.08 -7.63
N THR A 119 5.57 -18.76 -7.41
CA THR A 119 4.34 -17.93 -7.39
C THR A 119 3.53 -18.01 -8.68
N ARG A 120 4.17 -18.33 -9.81
CA ARG A 120 3.47 -18.59 -11.09
C ARG A 120 2.67 -19.89 -11.08
N GLN A 121 3.15 -20.91 -10.37
CA GLN A 121 2.43 -22.17 -10.21
C GLN A 121 1.25 -21.98 -9.26
N LEU A 122 1.48 -21.34 -8.10
CA LEU A 122 0.41 -20.96 -7.17
C LEU A 122 -0.73 -20.16 -7.85
N ALA A 123 -0.39 -19.29 -8.81
CA ALA A 123 -1.37 -18.54 -9.58
C ALA A 123 -2.22 -19.44 -10.51
N ARG A 124 -1.63 -20.47 -11.10
CA ARG A 124 -2.36 -21.46 -11.92
C ARG A 124 -3.26 -22.31 -11.03
N ASP A 125 -2.75 -22.78 -9.90
CA ASP A 125 -3.47 -23.67 -8.98
C ASP A 125 -4.68 -22.96 -8.34
N SER A 126 -4.54 -21.67 -8.04
CA SER A 126 -5.61 -20.83 -7.47
C SER A 126 -6.50 -20.13 -8.50
N ASN A 127 -6.25 -20.32 -9.82
CA ASN A 127 -6.93 -19.60 -10.90
C ASN A 127 -6.88 -18.06 -10.76
N LEU A 128 -5.81 -17.52 -10.18
CA LEU A 128 -5.60 -16.09 -10.00
C LEU A 128 -4.57 -15.53 -10.98
N ASN A 129 -4.66 -14.23 -11.27
CA ASN A 129 -3.57 -13.56 -11.97
C ASN A 129 -2.33 -13.51 -11.07
N HIS A 130 -1.16 -13.83 -11.63
CA HIS A 130 0.14 -13.80 -10.94
C HIS A 130 0.39 -12.49 -10.17
N LYS A 131 0.00 -11.34 -10.75
CA LYS A 131 0.11 -10.03 -10.07
C LYS A 131 -0.75 -9.94 -8.80
N THR A 132 -1.92 -10.58 -8.80
CA THR A 132 -2.83 -10.60 -7.65
C THR A 132 -2.24 -11.48 -6.54
N VAL A 133 -1.73 -12.67 -6.88
CA VAL A 133 -1.00 -13.53 -5.94
C VAL A 133 0.13 -12.77 -5.25
N LEU A 134 0.99 -12.08 -6.02
CA LEU A 134 2.08 -11.29 -5.45
C LEU A 134 1.60 -10.16 -4.52
N LYS A 135 0.45 -9.53 -4.82
CA LYS A 135 -0.14 -8.50 -3.94
C LYS A 135 -0.63 -9.10 -2.63
N ILE A 136 -1.33 -10.24 -2.69
CA ILE A 136 -1.83 -10.96 -1.51
C ILE A 136 -0.66 -11.35 -0.62
N LEU A 137 0.37 -11.99 -1.17
CA LEU A 137 1.55 -12.40 -0.40
C LEU A 137 2.28 -11.22 0.25
N LYS A 138 2.40 -10.09 -0.46
CA LYS A 138 2.97 -8.87 0.10
C LYS A 138 2.14 -8.29 1.25
N TYR A 139 0.82 -8.29 1.10
CA TYR A 139 -0.09 -7.78 2.13
C TYR A 139 -0.03 -8.65 3.40
N GLU A 140 -0.01 -9.97 3.23
CA GLU A 140 0.08 -10.96 4.32
C GLU A 140 1.51 -11.19 4.83
N LYS A 141 2.50 -10.43 4.33
CA LYS A 141 3.92 -10.50 4.71
C LYS A 141 4.55 -11.89 4.54
N LYS A 142 4.00 -12.75 3.68
CA LYS A 142 4.56 -14.07 3.36
C LYS A 142 5.63 -13.95 2.27
N ARG A 143 6.79 -14.59 2.48
CA ARG A 143 7.94 -14.57 1.56
C ARG A 143 8.39 -16.01 1.27
N PRO A 144 7.87 -16.63 0.19
CA PRO A 144 8.18 -18.02 -0.18
C PRO A 144 9.71 -18.32 -0.25
N TYR A 145 10.52 -17.42 -0.82
CA TYR A 145 11.93 -17.71 -1.17
C TYR A 145 13.00 -17.36 -0.13
N LYS A 146 12.73 -17.46 1.18
CA LYS A 146 13.81 -17.27 2.16
C LYS A 146 14.56 -18.59 2.33
N MET A 147 15.70 -18.74 1.64
CA MET A 147 16.59 -19.89 1.81
C MET A 147 17.01 -20.00 3.29
N GLN A 148 16.76 -21.16 3.89
CA GLN A 148 17.32 -21.53 5.18
C GLN A 148 18.51 -22.46 4.92
N ALA A 149 19.71 -21.98 5.22
CA ALA A 149 20.89 -22.81 5.22
C ALA A 149 20.86 -23.66 6.50
N VAL A 150 20.56 -24.94 6.36
CA VAL A 150 20.56 -25.92 7.44
C VAL A 150 21.63 -26.97 7.12
N GLN A 151 22.33 -27.45 8.14
CA GLN A 151 23.26 -28.56 7.98
C GLN A 151 22.50 -29.84 7.64
N GLU A 152 22.98 -30.60 6.65
CA GLU A 152 22.47 -31.94 6.37
C GLU A 152 22.68 -32.86 7.57
N LEU A 153 21.65 -33.63 7.93
CA LEU A 153 21.71 -34.59 9.03
C LEU A 153 22.26 -35.92 8.51
N LEU A 154 23.23 -36.49 9.21
CA LEU A 154 23.69 -37.85 8.96
C LEU A 154 22.65 -38.86 9.47
N GLU A 155 22.72 -40.11 9.00
CA GLU A 155 21.75 -41.18 9.31
C GLU A 155 21.56 -41.41 10.83
N ASP A 156 22.64 -41.32 11.61
CA ASP A 156 22.62 -41.50 13.07
C ASP A 156 22.32 -40.21 13.86
N ASP A 157 22.39 -39.04 13.24
CA ASP A 157 22.19 -37.76 13.91
C ASP A 157 20.81 -37.59 14.57
N PRO A 158 19.67 -38.03 13.98
CA PRO A 158 18.37 -37.90 14.64
C PRO A 158 18.34 -38.65 15.98
N ASP A 159 18.88 -39.87 16.04
CA ASP A 159 18.91 -40.68 17.25
C ASP A 159 19.84 -40.09 18.31
N ARG A 160 21.05 -39.64 17.90
CA ARG A 160 21.99 -38.98 18.82
C ARG A 160 21.42 -37.70 19.41
N ARG A 161 20.72 -36.90 18.61
CA ARG A 161 20.04 -35.68 19.08
C ARG A 161 18.91 -36.03 20.03
N PHE A 162 18.07 -37.01 19.70
CA PHE A 162 16.97 -37.44 20.57
C PHE A 162 17.49 -37.96 21.93
N LEU A 163 18.54 -38.78 21.92
CA LEU A 163 19.22 -39.24 23.13
C LEU A 163 19.81 -38.08 23.93
N CYS A 164 20.44 -37.11 23.26
CA CYS A 164 20.95 -35.89 23.92
C CYS A 164 19.81 -35.13 24.61
N TYR A 165 18.68 -34.88 23.95
CA TYR A 165 17.57 -34.12 24.54
C TYR A 165 16.88 -34.86 25.69
N SER A 166 16.72 -36.18 25.58
CA SER A 166 16.07 -37.00 26.59
C SER A 166 16.93 -37.24 27.84
N SER A 167 18.26 -37.13 27.71
CA SER A 167 19.20 -37.31 28.82
C SER A 167 19.54 -36.04 29.59
N VAL A 168 19.11 -34.85 29.13
CA VAL A 168 19.30 -33.60 29.90
C VAL A 168 18.21 -33.48 30.97
N PRO A 169 18.55 -33.48 32.28
CA PRO A 169 17.57 -33.26 33.33
C PRO A 169 17.06 -31.80 33.32
N PHE A 170 15.74 -31.63 33.46
CA PHE A 170 15.00 -30.36 33.33
C PHE A 170 15.45 -29.22 34.27
N GLU A 171 16.22 -29.52 35.32
CA GLU A 171 16.55 -28.56 36.41
C GLU A 171 17.86 -27.77 36.21
N THR A 172 18.55 -27.89 35.06
CA THR A 172 19.88 -27.26 34.86
C THR A 172 19.86 -25.81 34.33
N SER A 173 18.69 -25.15 34.26
CA SER A 173 18.54 -23.85 33.60
C SER A 173 19.30 -22.68 34.21
N ASN A 174 19.75 -22.77 35.47
CA ASN A 174 20.35 -21.62 36.17
C ASN A 174 21.89 -21.64 36.28
N ASN A 175 22.58 -22.74 35.94
CA ASN A 175 24.03 -22.89 36.17
C ASN A 175 24.84 -23.33 34.92
N LEU A 176 24.23 -23.42 33.73
CA LEU A 176 24.94 -23.84 32.53
C LEU A 176 25.71 -22.68 31.89
N LEU A 177 27.02 -22.63 32.15
CA LEU A 177 27.95 -21.70 31.49
C LEU A 177 28.26 -22.25 30.08
N ILE A 178 27.51 -21.79 29.07
CA ILE A 178 27.73 -22.19 27.67
C ILE A 178 28.93 -21.41 27.14
N SER A 179 30.12 -22.02 27.16
CA SER A 179 31.31 -21.47 26.50
C SER A 179 31.27 -21.80 25.00
N GLY A 180 30.61 -20.95 24.22
CA GLY A 180 30.72 -20.98 22.76
C GLY A 180 31.82 -20.04 22.31
N GLU A 181 32.95 -20.58 21.86
CA GLU A 181 33.96 -19.77 21.15
C GLU A 181 33.41 -19.47 19.75
N SER A 182 32.82 -18.28 19.58
CA SER A 182 32.52 -17.77 18.24
C SER A 182 33.86 -17.40 17.59
N PRO A 183 34.23 -18.01 16.45
CA PRO A 183 35.40 -17.57 15.73
C PRO A 183 35.18 -16.12 15.27
N MET A 184 35.95 -15.19 15.86
CA MET A 184 36.04 -13.82 15.39
C MET A 184 36.66 -13.86 13.99
N PHE A 185 35.85 -13.70 12.95
CA PHE A 185 36.34 -13.55 11.59
C PHE A 185 37.17 -12.26 11.50
N PRO A 186 38.47 -12.29 11.15
CA PRO A 186 39.29 -11.09 11.03
C PRO A 186 38.91 -10.33 9.76
N TYR A 187 37.94 -9.42 9.87
CA TYR A 187 37.62 -8.43 8.83
C TYR A 187 38.08 -7.04 9.26
N GLU A 188 39.38 -6.87 9.42
CA GLU A 188 40.03 -5.56 9.31
C GLU A 188 41.30 -5.73 8.46
N ARG A 189 41.11 -5.91 7.14
CA ARG A 189 42.18 -5.55 6.22
C ARG A 189 42.12 -4.03 6.05
N GLU A 190 43.02 -3.35 6.78
CA GLU A 190 43.38 -1.96 6.50
C GLU A 190 43.61 -1.81 4.99
N ILE A 191 42.74 -1.06 4.33
CA ILE A 191 43.01 -0.60 2.98
C ILE A 191 44.12 0.44 3.12
N GLN A 192 45.36 0.01 2.91
CA GLN A 192 46.52 0.89 2.78
C GLN A 192 46.31 1.75 1.53
N ILE A 193 45.73 2.94 1.72
CA ILE A 193 45.69 3.98 0.68
C ILE A 193 47.13 4.45 0.50
N LYS A 194 47.81 3.95 -0.53
CA LYS A 194 49.10 4.50 -0.94
C LYS A 194 48.89 5.95 -1.40
N PRO A 195 49.60 6.95 -0.84
CA PRO A 195 49.51 8.31 -1.33
C PRO A 195 50.06 8.38 -2.77
N ALA A 196 49.38 9.17 -3.61
CA ALA A 196 49.77 9.41 -4.98
C ALA A 196 51.17 10.05 -5.03
N ALA A 197 52.07 9.46 -5.82
CA ALA A 197 53.37 10.04 -6.09
C ALA A 197 53.19 11.41 -6.76
N THR A 198 53.94 12.39 -6.25
CA THR A 198 54.04 13.75 -6.78
C THR A 198 54.86 13.78 -8.06
#